data_AF-A0A9P5TN69-F1
#
_entry.id   AF-A0A9P5TN69-F1
#
_cell.length_a   1.000
_cell.length_b   1.000
_cell.length_c   1.000
_cell.angle_alpha   90.00
_cell.angle_beta   90.00
_cell.angle_gamma   90.00
#
_symmetry.space_group_name_H-M   'P 1'
#
loop_
_entity.id
_entity.type
_entity.pdbx_description
1 polymer ?
#
loop_
_entity_poly.entity_id
_entity_poly.type
_entity_poly.pdbx_seq_one_letter_code
_entity_poly.pdbx_strand_id
1 'polypeptide(L)'
;MQSILRWAIENSDNQPGAAPSQGQGEQRNLKDLDPGIIDAILGKPDSEQMKEDMTVAVDPTRSEDDRINALDHLEMLIESIDNANDLEKLKLWEPLHSILTAQSTTQDIKTQGLWVVGTAVQNNPSAQDAYLFHNPLPTLLSFLDPSSSNSSAIRAKAIYALSGLLRHNVPALEQLNNPDVDGWTKLRNALQDPSISVRRKSVFLLSALLIPNEPSPTTSVPVDILRITDSPSSGELSTATAVTSAPTSTNILTPDQRPTPSSGELIYANSHSAQLKDPSRSNTSPLALQALQEHGILDAVISTITIPLPHGDDGENTEADDDFEEKAIHLLYTYVVTLKGELSQTQKEKIRKLEENEKQKMGESKLAEKWNFSKEEYDELVRKVA
;
A
#
# COMPACT_ATOMS: atom_id res chain seq x y z
N MET A 1 -20.03 -29.62 -5.37
CA MET A 1 -21.30 -29.54 -4.61
C MET A 1 -22.11 -30.85 -4.60
N GLN A 2 -22.38 -31.48 -5.75
CA GLN A 2 -23.17 -32.74 -5.78
C GLN A 2 -22.46 -33.93 -5.10
N SER A 3 -21.13 -33.95 -5.10
CA SER A 3 -20.30 -34.97 -4.43
C SER A 3 -20.40 -34.90 -2.90
N ILE A 4 -20.36 -33.69 -2.33
CA ILE A 4 -20.48 -33.45 -0.87
C ILE A 4 -21.88 -33.84 -0.38
N LEU A 5 -22.93 -33.49 -1.13
CA LEU A 5 -24.31 -33.88 -0.80
C LEU A 5 -24.52 -35.40 -0.86
N ARG A 6 -23.90 -36.09 -1.84
CA ARG A 6 -24.02 -37.54 -1.97
C ARG A 6 -23.33 -38.27 -0.81
N TRP A 7 -22.12 -37.83 -0.43
CA TRP A 7 -21.40 -38.38 0.71
C TRP A 7 -22.13 -38.11 2.04
N ALA A 8 -22.66 -36.90 2.24
CA ALA A 8 -23.41 -36.55 3.45
C ALA A 8 -24.67 -37.40 3.64
N ILE A 9 -25.35 -37.76 2.55
CA ILE A 9 -26.52 -38.65 2.56
C ILE A 9 -26.10 -40.10 2.84
N GLU A 10 -24.97 -40.54 2.29
CA GLU A 10 -24.43 -41.90 2.49
C GLU A 10 -23.89 -42.14 3.91
N ASN A 11 -23.46 -41.08 4.60
CA ASN A 11 -22.89 -41.15 5.96
C ASN A 11 -23.78 -40.54 7.05
N SER A 12 -24.98 -40.08 6.70
CA SER A 12 -26.02 -39.72 7.67
C SER A 12 -26.79 -40.98 8.07
N ASP A 13 -26.71 -41.37 9.35
CA ASP A 13 -27.47 -42.49 9.89
C ASP A 13 -28.98 -42.26 9.75
N ASN A 14 -29.58 -42.82 8.71
CA ASN A 14 -31.02 -42.91 8.55
C ASN A 14 -31.55 -44.11 9.34
N GLN A 15 -31.71 -43.95 10.65
CA GLN A 15 -32.51 -44.85 11.48
C GLN A 15 -33.83 -44.15 11.86
N PRO A 16 -34.95 -44.45 11.19
CA PRO A 16 -36.25 -43.96 11.61
C PRO A 16 -36.71 -44.76 12.84
N GLY A 17 -36.55 -44.18 14.04
CA GLY A 17 -37.32 -44.60 15.21
C GLY A 17 -36.58 -45.07 16.46
N ALA A 18 -35.41 -44.51 16.81
CA ALA A 18 -34.81 -44.73 18.12
C ALA A 18 -34.68 -43.42 18.92
N ALA A 19 -35.28 -43.40 20.11
CA ALA A 19 -35.18 -42.33 21.11
C ALA A 19 -33.72 -42.11 21.59
N PRO A 20 -33.36 -40.91 22.09
CA PRO A 20 -31.97 -40.55 22.36
C PRO A 20 -31.45 -41.34 23.56
N SER A 21 -30.71 -42.41 23.30
CA SER A 21 -29.95 -43.11 24.33
C SER A 21 -28.65 -42.34 24.56
N GLN A 22 -28.55 -41.67 25.70
CA GLN A 22 -27.30 -41.19 26.26
C GLN A 22 -26.36 -42.39 26.46
N GLY A 23 -25.43 -42.57 25.54
CA GLY A 23 -24.44 -43.63 25.60
C GLY A 23 -23.21 -43.26 24.78
N GLN A 24 -22.15 -42.88 25.50
CA GLN A 24 -20.75 -42.82 25.05
C GLN A 24 -20.54 -42.19 23.67
N GLY A 25 -20.35 -40.87 23.64
CA GLY A 25 -19.72 -40.22 22.50
C GLY A 25 -18.34 -40.82 22.31
N GLU A 26 -18.22 -41.79 21.40
CA GLU A 26 -16.96 -42.04 20.72
C GLU A 26 -16.50 -40.67 20.21
N GLN A 27 -15.40 -40.17 20.79
CA GLN A 27 -14.67 -39.07 20.21
C GLN A 27 -14.34 -39.52 18.80
N ARG A 28 -15.14 -39.10 17.81
CA ARG A 28 -14.80 -39.24 16.40
C ARG A 28 -13.47 -38.55 16.25
N ASN A 29 -12.41 -39.35 16.20
CA ASN A 29 -11.05 -38.83 16.05
C ASN A 29 -11.07 -38.02 14.75
N LEU A 30 -10.80 -36.71 14.81
CA LEU A 30 -10.61 -35.86 13.62
C LEU A 30 -9.51 -36.39 12.67
N LYS A 31 -8.81 -37.46 13.05
CA LYS A 31 -7.72 -38.11 12.32
C LYS A 31 -8.20 -39.00 11.16
N ASP A 32 -9.49 -39.31 11.05
CA ASP A 32 -10.03 -40.21 10.01
C ASP A 32 -10.74 -39.47 8.86
N LEU A 33 -10.48 -38.18 8.68
CA LEU A 33 -10.92 -37.44 7.49
C LEU A 33 -9.94 -37.72 6.35
N ASP A 34 -10.46 -38.34 5.27
CA ASP A 34 -9.70 -38.56 4.03
C ASP A 34 -9.11 -37.23 3.55
N PRO A 35 -7.77 -37.13 3.35
CA PRO A 35 -7.12 -35.93 2.83
C PRO A 35 -7.76 -35.41 1.55
N GLY A 36 -8.26 -36.30 0.68
CA GLY A 36 -8.96 -35.89 -0.55
C GLY A 36 -10.30 -35.17 -0.30
N ILE A 37 -10.97 -35.43 0.83
CA ILE A 37 -12.19 -34.73 1.25
C ILE A 37 -11.84 -33.38 1.89
N ILE A 38 -10.74 -33.32 2.66
CA ILE A 38 -10.24 -32.07 3.24
C ILE A 38 -9.85 -31.09 2.14
N ASP A 39 -9.09 -31.54 1.14
CA ASP A 39 -8.68 -30.71 -0.01
C ASP A 39 -9.88 -30.30 -0.87
N ALA A 40 -10.89 -31.17 -1.02
CA ALA A 40 -12.11 -30.84 -1.75
C ALA A 40 -13.01 -29.81 -1.01
N ILE A 41 -12.87 -29.68 0.31
CA ILE A 41 -13.63 -28.74 1.14
C ILE A 41 -12.88 -27.43 1.35
N LEU A 42 -11.57 -27.49 1.65
CA LEU A 42 -10.72 -26.34 1.95
C LEU A 42 -10.08 -25.71 0.72
N GLY A 43 -10.10 -26.42 -0.42
CA GLY A 43 -9.35 -26.01 -1.60
C GLY A 43 -7.86 -26.25 -1.44
N LYS A 44 -7.12 -25.81 -2.44
CA LYS A 44 -5.66 -25.92 -2.45
C LYS A 44 -5.06 -24.86 -1.52
N PRO A 45 -4.01 -25.16 -0.73
CA PRO A 45 -3.36 -24.15 0.09
C PRO A 45 -2.81 -23.00 -0.76
N ASP A 46 -2.98 -21.76 -0.30
CA ASP A 46 -2.49 -20.56 -1.00
C ASP A 46 -1.01 -20.67 -1.37
N SER A 47 -0.17 -21.18 -0.46
CA SER A 47 1.27 -21.39 -0.71
C SER A 47 1.59 -22.31 -1.89
N GLU A 48 0.71 -23.25 -2.23
CA GLU A 48 0.86 -24.09 -3.42
C GLU A 48 0.34 -23.38 -4.66
N GLN A 49 -0.80 -22.68 -4.55
CA GLN A 49 -1.36 -21.87 -5.63
C GLN A 49 -0.36 -20.79 -6.08
N MET A 50 0.24 -20.07 -5.14
CA MET A 50 1.27 -19.05 -5.41
C MET A 50 2.48 -19.61 -6.19
N LYS A 51 2.90 -20.85 -5.91
CA LYS A 51 3.99 -21.50 -6.64
C LYS A 51 3.58 -21.88 -8.06
N GLU A 52 2.35 -22.35 -8.24
CA GLU A 52 1.82 -22.70 -9.55
C GLU A 52 1.68 -21.45 -10.43
N ASP A 53 1.11 -20.39 -9.87
CA ASP A 53 0.99 -19.11 -10.55
C ASP A 53 2.36 -18.56 -10.95
N MET A 54 3.34 -18.59 -10.04
CA MET A 54 4.70 -18.15 -10.37
C MET A 54 5.33 -19.02 -11.46
N THR A 55 5.10 -20.34 -11.43
CA THR A 55 5.61 -21.26 -12.46
C THR A 55 5.06 -20.93 -13.83
N VAL A 56 3.76 -20.62 -13.92
CA VAL A 56 3.13 -20.19 -15.18
C VAL A 56 3.66 -18.81 -15.60
N ALA A 57 3.73 -17.85 -14.67
CA ALA A 57 4.13 -16.47 -14.94
C ALA A 57 5.55 -16.34 -15.52
N VAL A 58 6.50 -17.16 -15.06
CA VAL A 58 7.89 -17.13 -15.55
C VAL A 58 8.13 -17.97 -16.81
N ASP A 59 7.20 -18.88 -17.16
CA ASP A 59 7.38 -19.80 -18.29
C ASP A 59 7.17 -19.08 -19.64
N PRO A 60 8.23 -18.87 -20.45
CA PRO A 60 8.11 -18.18 -21.72
C PRO A 60 7.37 -19.00 -22.79
N THR A 61 7.08 -20.29 -22.54
CA THR A 61 6.30 -21.13 -23.45
C THR A 61 4.79 -20.97 -23.29
N ARG A 62 4.36 -20.32 -22.20
CA ARG A 62 2.95 -19.98 -21.96
C ARG A 62 2.53 -18.74 -22.74
N SER A 63 1.23 -18.65 -23.02
CA SER A 63 0.67 -17.47 -23.67
C SER A 63 0.80 -16.24 -22.76
N GLU A 64 0.83 -15.05 -23.35
CA GLU A 64 0.85 -13.79 -22.59
C GLU A 64 -0.35 -13.71 -21.63
N ASP A 65 -1.54 -14.04 -22.11
CA ASP A 65 -2.77 -14.05 -21.29
C ASP A 65 -2.67 -15.02 -20.11
N ASP A 66 -2.15 -16.24 -20.30
CA ASP A 66 -1.99 -17.19 -19.19
C ASP A 66 -1.03 -16.67 -18.13
N ARG A 67 0.06 -16.02 -18.56
CA ARG A 67 1.07 -15.44 -17.65
C ARG A 67 0.51 -14.26 -16.89
N ILE A 68 -0.29 -13.40 -17.54
CA ILE A 68 -0.97 -12.28 -16.91
C ILE A 68 -2.01 -12.78 -15.92
N ASN A 69 -2.85 -13.75 -16.30
CA ASN A 69 -3.87 -14.33 -15.42
C ASN A 69 -3.26 -14.99 -14.19
N ALA A 70 -2.11 -15.68 -14.34
CA ALA A 70 -1.38 -16.25 -13.22
C ALA A 70 -0.86 -15.16 -12.27
N LEU A 71 -0.30 -14.07 -12.80
CA LEU A 71 0.14 -12.94 -11.98
C LEU A 71 -1.02 -12.18 -11.33
N ASP A 72 -2.18 -12.11 -11.98
CA ASP A 72 -3.41 -11.53 -11.42
C ASP A 72 -3.95 -12.37 -10.26
N HIS A 73 -4.02 -13.68 -10.42
CA HIS A 73 -4.39 -14.59 -9.34
C HIS A 73 -3.37 -14.53 -8.18
N LEU A 74 -2.08 -14.49 -8.49
CA LEU A 74 -1.03 -14.33 -7.48
C LEU A 74 -1.17 -13.01 -6.72
N GLU A 75 -1.49 -11.91 -7.40
CA GLU A 75 -1.72 -10.60 -6.77
C GLU A 75 -2.89 -10.65 -5.77
N MET A 76 -4.00 -11.27 -6.16
CA MET A 76 -5.17 -11.49 -5.29
C MET A 76 -4.80 -12.28 -4.02
N LEU A 77 -4.01 -13.34 -4.14
CA LEU A 77 -3.56 -14.11 -2.97
C LEU A 77 -2.69 -13.27 -2.04
N ILE A 78 -1.83 -12.40 -2.61
CA ILE A 78 -0.87 -11.56 -1.89
C ILE A 78 -1.52 -10.35 -1.20
N GLU A 79 -2.77 -10.02 -1.49
CA GLU A 79 -3.55 -9.06 -0.69
C GLU A 79 -3.57 -9.45 0.80
N SER A 80 -3.45 -10.75 1.09
CA SER A 80 -3.17 -11.25 2.44
C SER A 80 -1.71 -11.00 2.82
N ILE A 81 -1.50 -10.24 3.91
CA ILE A 81 -0.17 -9.96 4.46
C ILE A 81 0.61 -11.25 4.76
N ASP A 82 -0.06 -12.32 5.20
CA ASP A 82 0.59 -13.60 5.47
C ASP A 82 1.15 -14.23 4.19
N ASN A 83 0.37 -14.24 3.10
CA ASN A 83 0.81 -14.73 1.80
C ASN A 83 1.92 -13.85 1.21
N ALA A 84 1.82 -12.52 1.36
CA ALA A 84 2.90 -11.61 0.96
C ALA A 84 4.23 -11.92 1.68
N ASN A 85 4.19 -12.26 2.97
CA ASN A 85 5.38 -12.66 3.71
C ASN A 85 5.90 -14.06 3.31
N ASP A 86 5.01 -14.94 2.86
CA ASP A 86 5.38 -16.26 2.38
C ASP A 86 6.13 -16.22 1.04
N LEU A 87 6.08 -15.13 0.27
CA LEU A 87 6.94 -14.94 -0.91
C LEU A 87 8.42 -15.23 -0.62
N GLU A 88 8.93 -14.80 0.54
CA GLU A 88 10.31 -15.05 0.97
C GLU A 88 10.52 -16.55 1.28
N LYS A 89 9.64 -17.14 2.09
CA LYS A 89 9.74 -18.56 2.50
C LYS A 89 9.64 -19.51 1.30
N LEU A 90 8.80 -19.16 0.32
CA LEU A 90 8.57 -19.91 -0.90
C LEU A 90 9.60 -19.57 -2.00
N LYS A 91 10.52 -18.62 -1.75
CA LYS A 91 11.57 -18.15 -2.68
C LYS A 91 11.01 -17.60 -4.00
N LEU A 92 9.93 -16.84 -3.91
CA LEU A 92 9.20 -16.29 -5.06
C LEU A 92 9.63 -14.86 -5.42
N TRP A 93 10.41 -14.16 -4.59
CA TRP A 93 10.94 -12.83 -4.94
C TRP A 93 11.87 -12.83 -6.13
N GLU A 94 12.82 -13.78 -6.19
CA GLU A 94 13.76 -13.92 -7.30
C GLU A 94 13.04 -14.15 -8.65
N PRO A 95 12.12 -15.13 -8.80
CA PRO A 95 11.38 -15.31 -10.05
C PRO A 95 10.47 -14.11 -10.36
N LEU A 96 9.83 -13.48 -9.36
CA LEU A 96 9.04 -12.27 -9.58
C LEU A 96 9.89 -11.10 -10.11
N HIS A 97 11.09 -10.89 -9.55
CA HIS A 97 12.01 -9.86 -10.02
C HIS A 97 12.57 -10.18 -11.43
N SER A 98 12.74 -11.47 -11.75
CA SER A 98 13.19 -11.91 -13.08
C SER A 98 12.19 -11.53 -14.19
N ILE A 99 10.88 -11.50 -13.88
CA ILE A 99 9.85 -11.06 -14.83
C ILE A 99 10.08 -9.60 -15.24
N LEU A 100 10.48 -8.75 -14.30
CA LEU A 100 10.71 -7.31 -14.54
C LEU A 100 11.97 -7.06 -15.37
N THR A 101 13.00 -7.87 -15.19
CA THR A 101 14.33 -7.66 -15.80
C THR A 101 14.51 -8.42 -17.12
N ALA A 102 13.75 -9.49 -17.35
CA ALA A 102 13.87 -10.30 -18.56
C ALA A 102 13.45 -9.51 -19.82
N GLN A 103 14.27 -9.63 -20.86
CA GLN A 103 14.02 -9.01 -22.17
C GLN A 103 12.93 -9.73 -22.97
N SER A 104 12.68 -11.01 -22.68
CA SER A 104 11.63 -11.81 -23.29
C SER A 104 10.23 -11.51 -22.73
N THR A 105 10.14 -10.69 -21.69
CA THR A 105 8.87 -10.33 -21.05
C THR A 105 8.30 -9.05 -21.66
N THR A 106 7.03 -9.08 -22.01
CA THR A 106 6.28 -7.95 -22.59
C THR A 106 5.95 -6.89 -21.54
N GLN A 107 5.50 -5.71 -21.98
CA GLN A 107 5.15 -4.61 -21.09
C GLN A 107 3.98 -4.96 -20.17
N ASP A 108 2.99 -5.68 -20.66
CA ASP A 108 1.77 -5.99 -19.90
C ASP A 108 2.08 -6.97 -18.77
N ILE A 109 2.89 -8.00 -19.04
CA ILE A 109 3.37 -8.94 -18.01
C ILE A 109 4.24 -8.20 -16.98
N LYS A 110 5.14 -7.29 -17.39
CA LYS A 110 5.91 -6.48 -16.44
C LYS A 110 5.02 -5.55 -15.60
N THR A 111 3.97 -4.99 -16.20
CA THR A 111 2.99 -4.15 -15.51
C THR A 111 2.25 -4.95 -14.43
N GLN A 112 1.85 -6.19 -14.73
CA GLN A 112 1.24 -7.07 -13.75
C GLN A 112 2.24 -7.51 -12.67
N GLY A 113 3.49 -7.81 -13.02
CA GLY A 113 4.55 -8.11 -12.06
C GLY A 113 4.82 -6.95 -11.08
N LEU A 114 4.83 -5.70 -11.57
CA LEU A 114 4.94 -4.51 -10.72
C LEU A 114 3.74 -4.34 -9.79
N TRP A 115 2.55 -4.76 -10.23
CA TRP A 115 1.37 -4.76 -9.37
C TRP A 115 1.54 -5.75 -8.22
N VAL A 116 1.88 -7.01 -8.51
CA VAL A 116 2.18 -8.04 -7.48
C VAL A 116 3.22 -7.53 -6.47
N VAL A 117 4.33 -6.97 -6.96
CA VAL A 117 5.37 -6.39 -6.10
C VAL A 117 4.80 -5.29 -5.21
N GLY A 118 4.08 -4.33 -5.80
CA GLY A 118 3.55 -3.19 -5.07
C GLY A 118 2.54 -3.58 -3.99
N THR A 119 1.69 -4.58 -4.26
CA THR A 119 0.73 -5.11 -3.28
C THR A 119 1.46 -5.79 -2.14
N ALA A 120 2.46 -6.64 -2.44
CA ALA A 120 3.21 -7.37 -1.42
C ALA A 120 3.94 -6.47 -0.41
N VAL A 121 4.53 -5.37 -0.88
CA VAL A 121 5.36 -4.48 -0.04
C VAL A 121 4.56 -3.36 0.63
N GLN A 122 3.29 -3.16 0.28
CA GLN A 122 2.49 -2.05 0.78
C GLN A 122 2.24 -2.19 2.29
N ASN A 123 2.75 -1.23 3.08
CA ASN A 123 2.64 -1.22 4.55
C ASN A 123 3.07 -2.56 5.20
N ASN A 124 4.05 -3.25 4.61
CA ASN A 124 4.52 -4.54 5.08
C ASN A 124 6.05 -4.54 5.25
N PRO A 125 6.58 -4.15 6.43
CA PRO A 125 8.02 -4.04 6.65
C PRO A 125 8.80 -5.32 6.36
N SER A 126 8.23 -6.50 6.64
CA SER A 126 8.89 -7.78 6.35
C SER A 126 9.04 -8.03 4.85
N ALA A 127 7.98 -7.79 4.05
CA ALA A 127 8.06 -7.93 2.60
C ALA A 127 8.92 -6.84 1.96
N GLN A 128 8.87 -5.61 2.48
CA GLN A 128 9.75 -4.51 2.08
C GLN A 128 11.22 -4.90 2.25
N ASP A 129 11.60 -5.41 3.42
CA ASP A 129 12.98 -5.83 3.74
C ASP A 129 13.42 -6.99 2.85
N ALA A 130 12.56 -7.99 2.67
CA ALA A 130 12.84 -9.13 1.80
C ALA A 130 13.05 -8.71 0.35
N TYR A 131 12.19 -7.86 -0.21
CA TYR A 131 12.36 -7.42 -1.59
C TYR A 131 13.55 -6.47 -1.77
N LEU A 132 13.81 -5.59 -0.79
CA LEU A 132 14.95 -4.67 -0.82
C LEU A 132 16.30 -5.40 -0.87
N PHE A 133 16.39 -6.62 -0.30
CA PHE A 133 17.58 -7.48 -0.39
C PHE A 133 17.98 -7.80 -1.85
N HIS A 134 17.03 -7.82 -2.78
CA HIS A 134 17.28 -8.07 -4.20
C HIS A 134 17.73 -6.80 -4.98
N ASN A 135 18.02 -5.69 -4.29
CA ASN A 135 18.38 -4.40 -4.90
C ASN A 135 17.39 -3.96 -6.00
N PRO A 136 16.09 -3.81 -5.70
CA PRO A 136 15.08 -3.63 -6.73
C PRO A 136 15.02 -2.20 -7.29
N LEU A 137 15.60 -1.21 -6.60
CA LEU A 137 15.45 0.20 -6.94
C LEU A 137 15.91 0.55 -8.36
N PRO A 138 17.11 0.13 -8.85
CA PRO A 138 17.53 0.41 -10.22
C PRO A 138 16.51 -0.11 -11.26
N THR A 139 15.98 -1.32 -11.05
CA THR A 139 14.96 -1.91 -11.92
C THR A 139 13.66 -1.12 -11.88
N LEU A 140 13.11 -0.83 -10.70
CA LEU A 140 11.85 -0.09 -10.56
C LEU A 140 11.95 1.33 -11.15
N LEU A 141 13.08 2.01 -10.91
CA LEU A 141 13.33 3.36 -11.40
C LEU A 141 13.57 3.42 -12.91
N SER A 142 14.04 2.34 -13.53
CA SER A 142 14.23 2.27 -15.00
C SER A 142 12.90 2.36 -15.76
N PHE A 143 11.79 1.98 -15.14
CA PHE A 143 10.46 2.09 -15.73
C PHE A 143 9.91 3.51 -15.74
N LEU A 144 10.48 4.45 -14.97
CA LEU A 144 9.93 5.81 -14.85
C LEU A 144 10.20 6.70 -16.06
N ASP A 145 11.17 6.35 -16.92
CA ASP A 145 11.52 7.16 -18.08
C ASP A 145 10.48 6.96 -19.20
N PRO A 146 9.78 8.01 -19.68
CA PRO A 146 8.83 7.89 -20.78
C PRO A 146 9.52 7.43 -22.07
N SER A 147 9.11 6.28 -22.60
CA SER A 147 9.64 5.73 -23.85
C SER A 147 8.63 4.79 -24.51
N SER A 148 8.88 4.38 -25.74
CA SER A 148 8.09 3.31 -26.39
C SER A 148 8.15 1.99 -25.60
N SER A 149 9.22 1.78 -24.83
CA SER A 149 9.42 0.62 -23.98
C SER A 149 8.81 0.76 -22.58
N ASN A 150 8.32 1.95 -22.19
CA ASN A 150 7.68 2.21 -20.92
C ASN A 150 6.35 2.94 -21.10
N SER A 151 5.24 2.21 -21.29
CA SER A 151 3.88 2.77 -21.39
C SER A 151 3.44 3.52 -20.12
N SER A 152 2.46 4.42 -20.19
CA SER A 152 1.96 5.13 -18.99
C SER A 152 1.50 4.16 -17.87
N ALA A 153 0.95 3.01 -18.25
CA ALA A 153 0.54 1.95 -17.32
C ALA A 153 1.71 1.37 -16.52
N ILE A 154 2.82 1.01 -17.19
CA ILE A 154 4.00 0.46 -16.49
C ILE A 154 4.64 1.51 -15.58
N ARG A 155 4.72 2.78 -16.02
CA ARG A 155 5.26 3.88 -15.18
C ARG A 155 4.40 4.10 -13.94
N ALA A 156 3.07 4.11 -14.11
CA ALA A 156 2.14 4.25 -13.00
C ALA A 156 2.23 3.09 -11.99
N LYS A 157 2.40 1.84 -12.47
CA LYS A 157 2.61 0.67 -11.60
C LYS A 157 4.00 0.66 -10.96
N ALA A 158 5.02 1.17 -11.63
CA ALA A 158 6.35 1.34 -11.04
C ALA A 158 6.32 2.34 -9.87
N ILE A 159 5.62 3.48 -10.01
CA ILE A 159 5.41 4.41 -8.89
C ILE A 159 4.60 3.76 -7.76
N TYR A 160 3.60 2.94 -8.10
CA TYR A 160 2.83 2.20 -7.09
C TYR A 160 3.74 1.26 -6.27
N ALA A 161 4.59 0.48 -6.94
CA ALA A 161 5.57 -0.38 -6.29
C ALA A 161 6.59 0.40 -5.45
N LEU A 162 7.15 1.49 -6.00
CA LEU A 162 8.05 2.39 -5.28
C LEU A 162 7.36 3.01 -4.06
N SER A 163 6.08 3.38 -4.17
CA SER A 163 5.33 3.95 -3.06
C SER A 163 5.13 2.95 -1.94
N GLY A 164 4.78 1.70 -2.26
CA GLY A 164 4.73 0.62 -1.27
C GLY A 164 6.09 0.35 -0.63
N LEU A 165 7.18 0.37 -1.41
CA LEU A 165 8.52 0.03 -0.92
C LEU A 165 9.16 1.11 -0.05
N LEU A 166 8.98 2.39 -0.42
CA LEU A 166 9.68 3.54 0.19
C LEU A 166 8.95 4.09 1.41
N ARG A 167 7.61 4.07 1.42
CA ARG A 167 6.85 4.64 2.53
C ARG A 167 7.09 3.84 3.80
N HIS A 168 7.30 4.57 4.89
CA HIS A 168 7.55 3.99 6.21
C HIS A 168 8.76 3.03 6.24
N ASN A 169 9.75 3.26 5.36
CA ASN A 169 10.92 2.41 5.21
C ASN A 169 12.19 3.23 4.96
N VAL A 170 12.79 3.72 6.04
CA VAL A 170 14.05 4.47 6.02
C VAL A 170 15.18 3.71 5.31
N PRO A 171 15.41 2.40 5.54
CA PRO A 171 16.42 1.63 4.79
C PRO A 171 16.27 1.70 3.27
N ALA A 172 15.04 1.67 2.74
CA ALA A 172 14.82 1.82 1.29
C ALA A 172 15.11 3.25 0.81
N LEU A 173 14.81 4.27 1.62
CA LEU A 173 15.17 5.66 1.31
C LEU A 173 16.68 5.89 1.32
N GLU A 174 17.42 5.26 2.24
CA GLU A 174 18.89 5.32 2.27
C GLU A 174 19.49 4.75 0.98
N GLN A 175 18.94 3.63 0.48
CA GLN A 175 19.35 3.08 -0.82
C GLN A 175 18.94 3.97 -2.00
N LEU A 176 17.75 4.59 -1.94
CA LEU A 176 17.30 5.56 -2.95
C LEU A 176 18.22 6.80 -3.01
N ASN A 177 18.75 7.21 -1.85
CA ASN A 177 19.66 8.35 -1.71
C ASN A 177 21.08 8.06 -2.18
N ASN A 178 21.40 6.81 -2.53
CA ASN A 178 22.71 6.47 -3.09
C ASN A 178 22.89 7.19 -4.45
N PRO A 179 23.97 7.97 -4.65
CA PRO A 179 24.25 8.65 -5.91
C PRO A 179 24.25 7.72 -7.14
N ASP A 180 24.58 6.45 -6.98
CA ASP A 180 24.62 5.47 -8.08
C ASP A 180 23.22 5.11 -8.63
N VAL A 181 22.16 5.37 -7.86
CA VAL A 181 20.77 5.00 -8.20
C VAL A 181 20.02 6.16 -8.89
N ASP A 182 20.45 7.40 -8.67
CA ASP A 182 19.82 8.63 -9.18
C ASP A 182 18.29 8.69 -8.94
N GLY A 183 17.84 8.12 -7.82
CA GLY A 183 16.42 7.86 -7.56
C GLY A 183 15.57 9.13 -7.43
N TRP A 184 16.06 10.11 -6.67
CA TRP A 184 15.37 11.39 -6.47
C TRP A 184 15.24 12.22 -7.75
N THR A 185 16.23 12.14 -8.65
CA THR A 185 16.14 12.79 -9.97
C THR A 185 15.07 12.14 -10.83
N LYS A 186 14.97 10.81 -10.82
CA LYS A 186 13.92 10.10 -11.56
C LYS A 186 12.52 10.41 -11.01
N LEU A 187 12.36 10.45 -9.68
CA LEU A 187 11.09 10.87 -9.06
C LEU A 187 10.72 12.33 -9.38
N ARG A 188 11.71 13.23 -9.39
CA ARG A 188 11.53 14.62 -9.83
C ARG A 188 11.07 14.70 -11.28
N ASN A 189 11.68 13.95 -12.19
CA ASN A 189 11.31 13.95 -13.61
C ASN A 189 9.90 13.40 -13.81
N ALA A 190 9.48 12.43 -12.99
CA ALA A 190 8.13 11.86 -13.02
C ALA A 190 7.02 12.86 -12.60
N LEU A 191 7.35 14.02 -12.02
CA LEU A 191 6.40 15.13 -11.83
C LEU A 191 6.04 15.83 -13.14
N GLN A 192 6.87 15.69 -14.17
CA GLN A 192 6.70 16.28 -15.50
C GLN A 192 6.31 15.23 -16.55
N ASP A 193 5.88 14.05 -16.11
CA ASP A 193 5.52 12.93 -16.98
C ASP A 193 4.42 13.32 -17.98
N PRO A 194 4.43 12.87 -19.26
CA PRO A 194 3.34 13.17 -20.19
C PRO A 194 1.94 12.73 -19.70
N SER A 195 1.87 11.66 -18.90
CA SER A 195 0.64 11.13 -18.32
C SER A 195 0.33 11.79 -16.97
N ILE A 196 -0.85 12.39 -16.87
CA ILE A 196 -1.31 13.00 -15.62
C ILE A 196 -1.47 12.00 -14.47
N SER A 197 -1.84 10.75 -14.77
CA SER A 197 -1.94 9.66 -13.78
C SER A 197 -0.59 9.39 -13.11
N VAL A 198 0.50 9.43 -13.90
CA VAL A 198 1.86 9.26 -13.38
C VAL A 198 2.25 10.46 -12.51
N ARG A 199 2.01 11.70 -12.97
CA ARG A 199 2.31 12.91 -12.17
C ARG A 199 1.60 12.90 -10.81
N ARG A 200 0.30 12.60 -10.79
CA ARG A 200 -0.52 12.53 -9.56
C ARG A 200 0.03 11.50 -8.57
N LYS A 201 0.47 10.34 -9.07
CA LYS A 201 1.10 9.30 -8.23
C LYS A 201 2.49 9.74 -7.75
N SER A 202 3.29 10.41 -8.58
CA SER A 202 4.60 10.95 -8.20
C SER A 202 4.50 11.95 -7.07
N VAL A 203 3.61 12.94 -7.20
CA VAL A 203 3.42 13.95 -6.15
C VAL A 203 2.85 13.34 -4.88
N PHE A 204 1.91 12.39 -4.99
CA PHE A 204 1.39 11.66 -3.84
C PHE A 204 2.49 10.91 -3.08
N LEU A 205 3.38 10.21 -3.80
CA LEU A 205 4.52 9.52 -3.20
C LEU A 205 5.41 10.52 -2.44
N LEU A 206 5.84 11.61 -3.08
CA LEU A 206 6.70 12.61 -2.45
C LEU A 206 6.04 13.24 -1.22
N SER A 207 4.74 13.57 -1.27
CA SER A 207 3.98 14.05 -0.12
C SER A 207 3.97 13.02 1.01
N ALA A 208 3.70 11.75 0.69
CA ALA A 208 3.63 10.68 1.68
C ALA A 208 4.97 10.44 2.39
N LEU A 209 6.11 10.66 1.71
CA LEU A 209 7.43 10.53 2.33
C LEU A 209 7.73 11.65 3.34
N LEU A 210 7.10 12.83 3.20
CA LEU A 210 7.28 13.98 4.08
C LEU A 210 6.43 13.95 5.35
N ILE A 211 5.34 13.17 5.37
CA ILE A 211 4.46 13.11 6.55
C ILE A 211 5.25 12.53 7.73
N PRO A 212 5.45 13.29 8.82
CA PRO A 212 6.13 12.78 10.00
C PRO A 212 5.32 11.66 10.64
N ASN A 213 6.02 10.58 11.01
CA ASN A 213 5.47 9.59 11.93
C ASN A 213 5.79 10.03 13.36
N GLU A 214 5.03 10.98 13.90
CA GLU A 214 5.12 11.31 15.33
C GLU A 214 4.63 10.10 16.15
N PRO A 215 5.43 9.58 17.10
CA PRO A 215 4.88 8.67 18.10
C PRO A 215 3.88 9.48 18.93
N SER A 216 2.61 9.07 18.93
CA SER A 216 1.62 9.67 19.80
C SER A 216 2.12 9.65 21.25
N PRO A 217 2.02 10.77 22.01
CA PRO A 217 2.42 10.76 23.40
C PRO A 217 1.57 9.72 24.13
N THR A 218 2.24 8.73 24.71
CA THR A 218 1.66 7.67 25.54
C THR A 218 0.80 8.26 26.64
N THR A 219 -0.51 8.35 26.39
CA THR A 219 -1.48 8.50 27.48
C THR A 219 -1.70 7.11 28.04
N SER A 220 -1.02 6.81 29.15
CA SER A 220 -1.23 5.60 29.91
C SER A 220 -2.67 5.59 30.45
N VAL A 221 -3.60 4.99 29.72
CA VAL A 221 -4.90 4.62 30.30
C VAL A 221 -4.67 3.44 31.26
N PRO A 222 -5.17 3.51 32.51
CA PRO A 222 -5.04 2.41 33.45
C PRO A 222 -5.78 1.18 32.91
N VAL A 223 -5.13 0.02 33.00
CA VAL A 223 -5.72 -1.26 32.64
C VAL A 223 -6.87 -1.57 33.60
N ASP A 224 -8.11 -1.39 33.14
CA ASP A 224 -9.28 -1.89 33.87
C ASP A 224 -9.28 -3.42 33.78
N ILE A 225 -8.85 -4.04 34.87
CA ILE A 225 -8.91 -5.48 35.08
C ILE A 225 -10.41 -5.86 35.12
N LEU A 226 -10.87 -6.52 34.06
CA LEU A 226 -12.19 -7.16 34.00
C LEU A 226 -12.35 -8.13 35.18
N ARG A 227 -13.06 -7.67 36.20
CA ARG A 227 -13.46 -8.47 37.36
C ARG A 227 -14.77 -9.15 37.00
N ILE A 228 -14.69 -10.43 36.63
CA ILE A 228 -15.85 -11.31 36.49
C ILE A 228 -16.45 -11.51 37.88
N THR A 229 -17.69 -11.08 38.08
CA THR A 229 -18.51 -11.51 39.22
C THR A 229 -19.84 -12.05 38.71
N ASP A 230 -20.02 -13.36 38.86
CA ASP A 230 -21.29 -14.09 38.73
C ASP A 230 -22.32 -13.60 39.75
N SER A 231 -23.57 -13.37 39.31
CA SER A 231 -24.81 -13.92 39.93
C SER A 231 -26.11 -13.24 39.42
N PRO A 232 -27.29 -13.88 39.54
CA PRO A 232 -28.36 -13.81 38.54
C PRO A 232 -29.66 -13.13 39.01
N SER A 233 -30.49 -12.60 38.08
CA SER A 233 -31.96 -12.52 38.25
C SER A 233 -32.73 -12.12 36.98
N SER A 234 -33.66 -13.00 36.59
CA SER A 234 -35.02 -12.77 36.07
C SER A 234 -35.29 -11.86 34.86
N GLY A 235 -35.59 -12.51 33.72
CA GLY A 235 -36.88 -12.45 33.02
C GLY A 235 -37.29 -11.17 32.30
N GLU A 236 -37.30 -11.19 30.96
CA GLU A 236 -38.52 -11.27 30.15
C GLU A 236 -38.19 -11.39 28.64
N LEU A 237 -39.02 -12.16 27.93
CA LEU A 237 -38.93 -12.49 26.52
C LEU A 237 -39.12 -11.25 25.62
N SER A 238 -38.27 -11.08 24.62
CA SER A 238 -38.69 -10.51 23.34
C SER A 238 -37.91 -11.09 22.18
N THR A 239 -38.68 -11.66 21.26
CA THR A 239 -38.31 -12.31 20.01
C THR A 239 -37.93 -11.30 18.94
N ALA A 240 -36.68 -11.35 18.44
CA ALA A 240 -36.35 -10.88 17.09
C ALA A 240 -35.01 -11.49 16.61
N THR A 241 -35.14 -12.37 15.63
CA THR A 241 -34.21 -12.68 14.51
C THR A 241 -32.73 -12.28 14.67
N ALA A 242 -31.89 -13.28 14.94
CA ALA A 242 -30.44 -13.15 14.79
C ALA A 242 -30.09 -13.11 13.30
N VAL A 243 -29.78 -11.91 12.80
CA VAL A 243 -29.00 -11.72 11.58
C VAL A 243 -27.55 -11.66 12.03
N THR A 244 -26.75 -12.64 11.60
CA THR A 244 -25.30 -12.66 11.80
C THR A 244 -24.69 -11.41 11.19
N SER A 245 -24.22 -10.51 12.05
CA SER A 245 -23.35 -9.39 11.69
C SER A 245 -22.09 -9.91 11.00
N ALA A 246 -21.91 -9.49 9.75
CA ALA A 246 -20.71 -9.68 8.96
C ALA A 246 -19.45 -9.20 9.72
N PRO A 247 -18.26 -9.81 9.46
CA PRO A 247 -17.02 -9.29 9.99
C PRO A 247 -16.81 -7.87 9.46
N THR A 248 -16.64 -6.94 10.38
CA THR A 248 -16.30 -5.55 10.11
C THR A 248 -15.01 -5.53 9.29
N SER A 249 -15.08 -4.94 8.10
CA SER A 249 -13.94 -4.60 7.28
C SER A 249 -12.92 -3.83 8.13
N THR A 250 -11.77 -4.45 8.38
CA THR A 250 -10.60 -3.75 8.93
C THR A 250 -10.16 -2.70 7.92
N ASN A 251 -10.20 -1.45 8.33
CA ASN A 251 -9.83 -0.31 7.50
C ASN A 251 -8.29 -0.28 7.35
N ILE A 252 -7.79 -0.65 6.15
CA ILE A 252 -6.38 -0.93 5.80
C ILE A 252 -5.49 0.35 5.78
N LEU A 253 -6.07 1.52 6.07
CA LEU A 253 -5.37 2.82 6.02
C LEU A 253 -4.76 3.27 7.36
N THR A 254 -4.87 2.48 8.43
CA THR A 254 -4.40 2.91 9.76
C THR A 254 -3.04 2.28 10.07
N PRO A 255 -1.97 3.07 10.32
CA PRO A 255 -0.73 2.55 10.88
C PRO A 255 -1.01 1.75 12.16
N ASP A 256 -0.27 0.65 12.40
CA ASP A 256 -0.38 -0.09 13.67
C ASP A 256 0.10 0.83 14.81
N GLN A 257 -0.86 1.43 15.53
CA GLN A 257 -0.62 2.33 16.66
C GLN A 257 -0.42 1.58 17.99
N ARG A 258 -0.04 0.29 17.94
CA ARG A 258 0.27 -0.44 19.18
C ARG A 258 1.41 0.29 19.92
N PRO A 259 1.25 0.56 21.23
CA PRO A 259 2.24 1.29 22.00
C PRO A 259 3.62 0.63 21.89
N THR A 260 4.67 1.44 21.82
CA THR A 260 6.05 0.97 21.84
C THR A 260 6.24 0.01 23.01
N PRO A 261 6.77 -1.22 22.77
CA PRO A 261 6.97 -2.19 23.82
C PRO A 261 7.84 -1.59 24.93
N SER A 262 7.42 -1.79 26.18
CA SER A 262 8.18 -1.35 27.34
C SER A 262 9.55 -2.05 27.37
N SER A 263 10.58 -1.39 27.91
CA SER A 263 11.95 -1.93 27.98
C SER A 263 11.96 -3.33 28.62
N GLY A 264 12.08 -4.38 27.79
CA GLY A 264 12.07 -5.79 28.22
C GLY A 264 10.96 -6.67 27.66
N GLU A 265 10.01 -6.14 26.88
CA GLU A 265 8.95 -6.93 26.25
C GLU A 265 9.47 -7.68 25.01
N LEU A 266 9.18 -8.99 24.93
CA LEU A 266 9.60 -9.84 23.81
C LEU A 266 8.81 -9.50 22.54
N ILE A 267 9.48 -8.96 21.52
CA ILE A 267 8.90 -8.73 20.20
C ILE A 267 8.92 -10.03 19.40
N TYR A 268 7.74 -10.61 19.18
CA TYR A 268 7.58 -11.81 18.35
C TYR A 268 7.77 -11.48 16.87
N ALA A 269 8.28 -12.45 16.11
CA ALA A 269 8.44 -12.31 14.66
C ALA A 269 7.07 -12.25 13.97
N ASN A 270 6.84 -11.16 13.24
CA ASN A 270 5.68 -10.91 12.38
C ASN A 270 6.04 -9.85 11.32
N SER A 271 5.09 -9.50 10.44
CA SER A 271 5.27 -8.51 9.36
C SER A 271 5.80 -7.15 9.82
N HIS A 272 5.50 -6.75 11.05
CA HIS A 272 5.84 -5.45 11.63
C HIS A 272 6.94 -5.54 12.69
N SER A 273 7.51 -6.72 12.95
CA SER A 273 8.43 -6.93 14.08
C SER A 273 9.69 -6.07 13.98
N ALA A 274 10.18 -5.81 12.77
CA ALA A 274 11.31 -4.92 12.55
C ALA A 274 10.94 -3.44 12.80
N GLN A 275 9.71 -3.02 12.49
CA GLN A 275 9.17 -1.69 12.86
C GLN A 275 8.99 -1.53 14.37
N LEU A 276 8.53 -2.59 15.05
CA LEU A 276 8.38 -2.58 16.51
C LEU A 276 9.73 -2.55 17.23
N LYS A 277 10.77 -3.17 16.65
CA LYS A 277 12.15 -3.16 17.19
C LYS A 277 12.83 -1.82 17.04
N ASP A 278 12.59 -1.15 15.92
CA ASP A 278 13.12 0.18 15.62
C ASP A 278 12.01 1.08 15.06
N PRO A 279 11.25 1.78 15.91
CA PRO A 279 10.19 2.66 15.45
C PRO A 279 10.67 3.78 14.52
N SER A 280 11.93 4.22 14.67
CA SER A 280 12.50 5.32 13.89
C SER A 280 12.60 4.97 12.40
N ARG A 281 12.65 3.68 12.05
CA ARG A 281 12.74 3.22 10.67
C ARG A 281 11.53 3.57 9.80
N SER A 282 10.38 3.96 10.39
CA SER A 282 9.23 4.42 9.60
C SER A 282 9.21 5.92 9.36
N ASN A 283 10.05 6.68 10.06
CA ASN A 283 10.08 8.13 9.90
C ASN A 283 10.93 8.53 8.69
N THR A 284 10.32 8.52 7.52
CA THR A 284 10.96 8.88 6.24
C THR A 284 11.14 10.39 6.05
N SER A 285 10.42 11.21 6.84
CA SER A 285 10.35 12.66 6.65
C SER A 285 11.69 13.40 6.66
N PRO A 286 12.69 13.06 7.52
CA PRO A 286 13.95 13.81 7.55
C PRO A 286 14.79 13.62 6.28
N LEU A 287 14.90 12.37 5.80
CA LEU A 287 15.63 12.06 4.56
C LEU A 287 14.91 12.64 3.34
N ALA A 288 13.58 12.55 3.31
CA ALA A 288 12.80 13.13 2.23
C ALA A 288 12.93 14.66 2.17
N LEU A 289 12.90 15.34 3.33
CA LEU A 289 13.07 16.80 3.39
C LEU A 289 14.43 17.24 2.83
N GLN A 290 15.50 16.56 3.23
CA GLN A 290 16.85 16.84 2.72
C GLN A 290 16.91 16.64 1.20
N ALA A 291 16.38 15.52 0.71
CA ALA A 291 16.40 15.22 -0.72
C ALA A 291 15.58 16.21 -1.56
N LEU A 292 14.46 16.71 -1.03
CA LEU A 292 13.65 17.72 -1.71
C LEU A 292 14.41 19.02 -1.99
N GLN A 293 15.30 19.40 -1.07
CA GLN A 293 16.17 20.58 -1.19
C GLN A 293 17.34 20.33 -2.15
N GLU A 294 18.04 19.21 -1.99
CA GLU A 294 19.25 18.89 -2.75
C GLU A 294 18.97 18.58 -4.23
N HIS A 295 17.85 17.92 -4.51
CA HIS A 295 17.51 17.49 -5.87
C HIS A 295 16.58 18.47 -6.60
N GLY A 296 16.26 19.65 -6.06
CA GLY A 296 15.41 20.64 -6.74
C GLY A 296 14.00 20.12 -7.05
N ILE A 297 13.46 19.24 -6.20
CA ILE A 297 12.11 18.67 -6.35
C ILE A 297 11.06 19.77 -6.15
N LEU A 298 11.27 20.67 -5.19
CA LEU A 298 10.37 21.78 -4.92
C LEU A 298 10.22 22.71 -6.14
N ASP A 299 11.30 22.97 -6.86
CA ASP A 299 11.26 23.78 -8.08
C ASP A 299 10.46 23.07 -9.19
N ALA A 300 10.57 21.75 -9.31
CA ALA A 300 9.77 20.97 -10.26
C ALA A 300 8.28 21.00 -9.91
N VAL A 301 7.92 20.83 -8.62
CA VAL A 301 6.53 20.91 -8.14
C VAL A 301 5.96 22.31 -8.45
N ILE A 302 6.65 23.37 -8.01
CA ILE A 302 6.21 24.77 -8.20
C ILE A 302 6.12 25.11 -9.70
N SER A 303 7.08 24.66 -10.51
CA SER A 303 7.04 24.89 -11.95
C SER A 303 5.84 24.23 -12.60
N THR A 304 5.47 23.02 -12.17
CA THR A 304 4.37 22.25 -12.78
C THR A 304 3.01 22.86 -12.47
N ILE A 305 2.82 23.43 -11.26
CA ILE A 305 1.57 24.13 -10.91
C ILE A 305 1.49 25.56 -11.45
N THR A 306 2.63 26.22 -11.68
CA THR A 306 2.64 27.60 -12.23
C THR A 306 2.59 27.63 -13.75
N ILE A 307 3.15 26.61 -14.41
CA ILE A 307 3.13 26.44 -15.86
C ILE A 307 2.66 25.00 -16.13
N PRO A 308 1.34 24.77 -16.18
CA PRO A 308 0.80 23.45 -16.44
C PRO A 308 1.36 22.86 -17.73
N LEU A 309 1.87 21.64 -17.63
CA LEU A 309 2.37 20.89 -18.78
C LEU A 309 1.19 20.21 -19.48
N PRO A 310 1.12 20.24 -20.83
CA PRO A 310 0.13 19.48 -21.57
C PRO A 310 0.12 18.00 -21.19
N HIS A 311 -1.05 17.38 -21.14
CA HIS A 311 -1.24 15.97 -20.82
C HIS A 311 -2.37 15.36 -21.64
N GLY A 312 -2.43 14.03 -21.67
CA GLY A 312 -3.32 13.28 -22.56
C GLY A 312 -2.54 12.50 -23.60
N ASP A 313 -3.23 11.68 -24.39
CA ASP A 313 -2.58 10.81 -25.38
C ASP A 313 -1.89 11.62 -26.49
N ASP A 314 -2.44 12.80 -26.83
CA ASP A 314 -1.91 13.74 -27.83
C ASP A 314 -1.52 15.10 -27.23
N GLY A 315 -1.52 15.23 -25.89
CA GLY A 315 -1.26 16.51 -25.20
C GLY A 315 -2.40 17.52 -25.35
N GLU A 316 -3.61 17.04 -25.54
CA GLU A 316 -4.82 17.83 -25.77
C GLU A 316 -5.27 18.64 -24.55
N ASN A 317 -4.93 18.19 -23.34
CA ASN A 317 -5.28 18.87 -22.10
C ASN A 317 -4.14 19.81 -21.70
N THR A 318 -4.32 21.10 -21.92
CA THR A 318 -3.32 22.15 -21.63
C THR A 318 -3.61 22.90 -20.33
N GLU A 319 -4.77 22.66 -19.72
CA GLU A 319 -5.18 23.26 -18.46
C GLU A 319 -4.49 22.59 -17.26
N ALA A 320 -4.48 23.30 -16.13
CA ALA A 320 -4.03 22.74 -14.86
C ALA A 320 -4.93 21.58 -14.44
N ASP A 321 -4.31 20.53 -13.92
CA ASP A 321 -5.05 19.42 -13.36
C ASP A 321 -5.31 19.66 -11.87
N ASP A 322 -6.58 19.78 -11.50
CA ASP A 322 -6.99 20.14 -10.13
C ASP A 322 -6.49 19.13 -9.07
N ASP A 323 -6.53 17.82 -9.37
CA ASP A 323 -6.08 16.77 -8.43
C ASP A 323 -4.55 16.80 -8.22
N PHE A 324 -3.78 17.05 -9.28
CA PHE A 324 -2.34 17.27 -9.15
C PHE A 324 -2.03 18.56 -8.39
N GLU A 325 -2.73 19.66 -8.71
CA GLU A 325 -2.54 20.95 -8.04
C GLU A 325 -2.83 20.85 -6.53
N GLU A 326 -3.95 20.24 -6.15
CA GLU A 326 -4.29 19.97 -4.74
C GLU A 326 -3.13 19.24 -4.04
N LYS A 327 -2.65 18.12 -4.60
CA LYS A 327 -1.58 17.32 -3.96
C LYS A 327 -0.25 18.06 -3.90
N ALA A 328 0.07 18.84 -4.92
CA ALA A 328 1.27 19.67 -4.97
C ALA A 328 1.22 20.77 -3.90
N ILE A 329 0.07 21.41 -3.72
CA ILE A 329 -0.13 22.43 -2.70
C ILE A 329 -0.08 21.82 -1.28
N HIS A 330 -0.64 20.62 -1.07
CA HIS A 330 -0.52 19.88 0.19
C HIS A 330 0.92 19.45 0.50
N LEU A 331 1.71 19.09 -0.53
CA LEU A 331 3.15 18.85 -0.41
C LEU A 331 3.86 20.11 0.11
N LEU A 332 3.60 21.26 -0.52
CA LEU A 332 4.19 22.54 -0.12
C LEU A 332 3.77 22.95 1.29
N TYR A 333 2.50 22.76 1.66
CA TYR A 333 2.02 22.98 3.01
C TYR A 333 2.79 22.12 4.02
N THR A 334 2.90 20.81 3.78
CA THR A 334 3.63 19.90 4.66
C THR A 334 5.11 20.31 4.79
N TYR A 335 5.76 20.67 3.69
CA TYR A 335 7.15 21.12 3.70
C TYR A 335 7.33 22.42 4.50
N VAL A 336 6.53 23.45 4.24
CA VAL A 336 6.73 24.79 4.80
C VAL A 336 6.16 24.94 6.22
N VAL A 337 4.96 24.39 6.45
CA VAL A 337 4.22 24.57 7.69
C VAL A 337 4.58 23.49 8.69
N THR A 338 4.44 22.22 8.31
CA THR A 338 4.65 21.08 9.22
C THR A 338 6.14 20.89 9.51
N LEU A 339 6.97 20.82 8.46
CA LEU A 339 8.40 20.55 8.60
C LEU A 339 9.27 21.79 8.76
N LYS A 340 8.69 22.99 8.63
CA LYS A 340 9.41 24.28 8.72
C LYS A 340 10.56 24.41 7.71
N GLY A 341 10.42 23.79 6.55
CA GLY A 341 11.37 23.91 5.45
C GLY A 341 11.44 25.35 4.91
N GLU A 342 12.62 25.75 4.48
CA GLU A 342 12.85 27.08 3.92
C GLU A 342 12.55 27.09 2.41
N LEU A 343 11.87 28.14 1.96
CA LEU A 343 11.67 28.43 0.53
C LEU A 343 12.55 29.61 0.12
N SER A 344 13.14 29.52 -1.06
CA SER A 344 13.83 30.65 -1.67
C SER A 344 12.85 31.78 -2.02
N GLN A 345 13.37 33.01 -2.12
CA GLN A 345 12.56 34.17 -2.51
C GLN A 345 11.86 33.99 -3.87
N THR A 346 12.54 33.34 -4.82
CA THR A 346 11.97 33.05 -6.14
C THR A 346 10.82 32.05 -6.07
N GLN A 347 10.92 31.03 -5.20
CA GLN A 347 9.85 30.05 -4.99
C GLN A 347 8.63 30.70 -4.34
N LYS A 348 8.84 31.52 -3.30
CA LYS A 348 7.76 32.28 -2.65
C LYS A 348 7.00 33.18 -3.62
N GLU A 349 7.74 33.93 -4.45
CA GLU A 349 7.15 34.83 -5.44
C GLU A 349 6.31 34.07 -6.49
N LYS A 350 6.75 32.88 -6.91
CA LYS A 350 6.00 32.02 -7.84
C LYS A 350 4.69 31.53 -7.22
N ILE A 351 4.73 31.08 -5.97
CA ILE A 351 3.53 30.59 -5.25
C ILE A 351 2.56 31.75 -5.00
N ARG A 352 3.05 32.93 -4.59
CA ARG A 352 2.22 34.13 -4.41
C ARG A 352 1.50 34.53 -5.70
N LYS A 353 2.20 34.53 -6.84
CA LYS A 353 1.58 34.83 -8.14
C LYS A 353 0.51 33.82 -8.53
N LEU A 354 0.73 32.53 -8.23
CA LEU A 354 -0.29 31.51 -8.44
C LEU A 354 -1.54 31.79 -7.59
N GLU A 355 -1.35 32.04 -6.30
CA GLU A 355 -2.44 32.37 -5.37
C GLU A 355 -3.22 33.61 -5.82
N GLU A 356 -2.53 34.71 -6.16
CA GLU A 356 -3.15 35.95 -6.63
C GLU A 356 -3.97 35.72 -7.92
N ASN A 357 -3.43 34.96 -8.87
CA ASN A 357 -4.12 34.64 -10.12
C ASN A 357 -5.37 33.80 -9.88
N GLU A 358 -5.29 32.75 -9.06
CA GLU A 358 -6.44 31.88 -8.77
C GLU A 358 -7.50 32.63 -7.92
N LYS A 359 -7.07 33.46 -6.97
CA LYS A 359 -7.96 34.31 -6.17
C LYS A 359 -8.71 35.33 -7.03
N GLN A 360 -8.07 35.88 -8.07
CA GLN A 360 -8.74 36.76 -9.03
C GLN A 360 -9.79 36.02 -9.88
N LYS A 361 -9.56 34.74 -10.22
CA LYS A 361 -10.48 33.95 -11.04
C LYS A 361 -11.74 33.50 -10.28
N MET A 362 -11.58 32.99 -9.05
CA MET A 362 -12.69 32.33 -8.33
C MET A 362 -12.99 32.90 -6.94
N GLY A 363 -12.15 33.77 -6.40
CA GLY A 363 -12.26 34.29 -5.05
C GLY A 363 -11.66 33.35 -4.00
N GLU A 364 -11.29 33.91 -2.85
CA GLU A 364 -10.51 33.23 -1.79
C GLU A 364 -11.22 32.01 -1.19
N SER A 365 -12.51 32.12 -0.88
CA SER A 365 -13.27 31.00 -0.29
C SER A 365 -13.33 29.79 -1.22
N LYS A 366 -13.45 30.01 -2.52
CA LYS A 366 -13.47 28.92 -3.51
C LYS A 366 -12.09 28.35 -3.76
N LEU A 367 -11.04 29.16 -3.61
CA LEU A 367 -9.66 28.70 -3.72
C LEU A 367 -9.29 27.76 -2.57
N ALA A 368 -9.66 28.09 -1.34
CA ALA A 368 -9.46 27.21 -0.19
C ALA A 368 -10.23 25.88 -0.37
N GLU A 369 -11.45 25.92 -0.89
CA GLU A 369 -12.22 24.72 -1.26
C GLU A 369 -11.54 23.91 -2.38
N LYS A 370 -11.02 24.57 -3.44
CA LYS A 370 -10.29 23.92 -4.53
C LYS A 370 -9.06 23.15 -4.04
N TRP A 371 -8.31 23.75 -3.11
CA TRP A 371 -7.13 23.12 -2.51
C TRP A 371 -7.44 22.23 -1.31
N ASN A 372 -8.73 22.05 -0.99
CA ASN A 372 -9.18 21.20 0.10
C ASN A 372 -8.50 21.54 1.43
N PHE A 373 -8.40 22.83 1.74
CA PHE A 373 -7.87 23.33 3.01
C PHE A 373 -8.97 23.91 3.90
N SER A 374 -8.79 23.75 5.22
CA SER A 374 -9.47 24.61 6.18
C SER A 374 -8.99 26.05 6.04
N LYS A 375 -9.78 26.99 6.57
CA LYS A 375 -9.41 28.42 6.55
C LYS A 375 -8.10 28.65 7.31
N GLU A 376 -7.92 27.97 8.43
CA GLU A 376 -6.74 28.06 9.28
C GLU A 376 -5.48 27.56 8.56
N GLU A 377 -5.57 26.43 7.85
CA GLU A 377 -4.45 25.88 7.07
C GLU A 377 -4.06 26.80 5.90
N TYR A 378 -5.07 27.33 5.19
CA TYR A 378 -4.84 28.30 4.11
C TYR A 378 -4.15 29.56 4.63
N ASP A 379 -4.65 30.17 5.71
CA ASP A 379 -4.07 31.37 6.32
C ASP A 379 -2.63 31.14 6.80
N GLU A 380 -2.32 29.93 7.30
CA GLU A 380 -0.96 29.53 7.69
C GLU A 380 -0.02 29.43 6.48
N LEU A 381 -0.46 28.79 5.40
CA LEU A 381 0.31 28.68 4.16
C LEU A 381 0.65 30.06 3.60
N VAL A 382 -0.38 30.91 3.44
CA VAL A 382 -0.24 32.27 2.91
C VAL A 382 0.74 33.08 3.77
N ARG A 383 0.66 32.97 5.10
CA ARG A 383 1.56 33.70 6.00
C ARG A 383 3.02 33.27 5.89
N LYS A 384 3.29 32.01 5.54
CA LYS A 384 4.66 31.50 5.36
C LYS A 384 5.24 31.83 3.98
N VAL A 385 4.37 31.93 2.98
CA VAL A 385 4.72 32.29 1.59
C VAL A 385 4.81 33.81 1.40
N ALA A 386 4.10 34.60 2.20
CA ALA A 386 4.28 36.05 2.34
C ALA A 386 5.73 36.41 2.68
#